data_AF-A0A3T0G5B5-F1
#
_entry.id   AF-A0A3T0G5B5-F1
#
_cell.length_a   1.000
_cell.length_b   1.000
_cell.length_c   1.000
_cell.angle_alpha   90.00
_cell.angle_beta   90.00
_cell.angle_gamma   90.00
#
_symmetry.space_group_name_H-M   'P 1'
#
loop_
_entity.id
_entity.type
_entity.pdbx_description
1 polymer ?
#
loop_
_entity_poly.entity_id
_entity_poly.type
_entity_poly.pdbx_seq_one_letter_code
_entity_poly.pdbx_strand_id
1 'polypeptide(L)'
;MPVPTALDLLGLYWKQDPDFQPLKDKATRRLYVSLGNGVVELLATGPKWFDTRADKGGGGAIDLAMYLMRLDFVSAVKQLDLAKGNPDRS
;
A
#
# COMPACT_ATOMS: atom_id res chain seq x y z
N MET A 1 1.93 5.83 -9.42
CA MET A 1 1.14 4.62 -9.16
C MET A 1 0.33 4.83 -7.89
N PRO A 2 -1.01 4.75 -7.92
CA PRO A 2 -1.85 4.83 -6.72
C PRO A 2 -1.59 3.67 -5.75
N VAL A 3 -1.86 3.88 -4.46
CA VAL A 3 -1.64 2.86 -3.41
C VAL A 3 -2.40 1.55 -3.69
N PRO A 4 -3.70 1.53 -4.05
CA PRO A 4 -4.39 0.29 -4.42
C PRO A 4 -3.66 -0.53 -5.49
N THR A 5 -3.25 0.12 -6.59
CA THR A 5 -2.50 -0.53 -7.67
C THR A 5 -1.15 -1.08 -7.20
N ALA A 6 -0.48 -0.37 -6.30
CA ALA A 6 0.76 -0.87 -5.70
C ALA A 6 0.51 -2.11 -4.83
N LEU A 7 -0.56 -2.14 -4.05
CA LEU A 7 -0.94 -3.30 -3.24
C LEU A 7 -1.27 -4.52 -4.12
N ASP A 8 -2.00 -4.31 -5.21
CA ASP A 8 -2.32 -5.36 -6.18
C ASP A 8 -1.05 -5.95 -6.81
N LEU A 9 -0.13 -5.10 -7.26
CA LEU A 9 1.16 -5.53 -7.83
C LEU A 9 2.01 -6.28 -6.81
N LEU A 10 2.03 -5.82 -5.56
CA LEU A 10 2.74 -6.50 -4.46
C LEU A 10 2.07 -7.83 -4.08
N GLY A 11 0.89 -8.15 -4.62
CA GLY A 11 0.14 -9.37 -4.32
C GLY A 11 -0.43 -9.37 -2.90
N LEU A 12 -0.66 -8.19 -2.33
CA LEU A 12 -1.20 -8.05 -0.98
C LEU A 12 -2.71 -8.00 -1.04
N TYR A 13 -3.37 -8.80 -0.18
CA TYR A 13 -4.81 -8.71 -0.04
C TYR A 13 -5.19 -7.44 0.74
N TRP A 14 -6.12 -6.66 0.21
CA TRP A 14 -6.61 -5.46 0.87
C TRP A 14 -8.11 -5.26 0.60
N LYS A 15 -8.74 -4.49 1.49
CA LYS A 15 -10.10 -4.00 1.29
C LYS A 15 -10.18 -2.52 1.64
N GLN A 16 -11.06 -1.79 0.97
CA GLN A 16 -11.38 -0.43 1.37
C GLN A 16 -12.39 -0.43 2.51
N ASP A 17 -12.26 0.52 3.42
CA ASP A 17 -13.29 0.85 4.42
C ASP A 17 -14.47 1.58 3.74
N PRO A 18 -15.68 1.00 3.67
CA PRO A 18 -16.84 1.66 3.05
C PRO A 18 -17.40 2.80 3.91
N ASP A 19 -17.15 2.79 5.21
CA ASP A 19 -17.72 3.75 6.16
C ASP A 19 -16.79 4.96 6.39
N PHE A 20 -15.58 4.92 5.85
CA PHE A 20 -14.63 6.01 5.98
C PHE A 20 -15.04 7.23 5.17
N GLN A 21 -15.33 8.33 5.88
CA GLN A 21 -15.60 9.63 5.28
C GLN A 21 -14.37 10.56 5.41
N PRO A 22 -13.71 10.91 4.30
CA PRO A 22 -12.56 11.81 4.33
C PRO A 22 -12.96 13.23 4.73
N LEU A 23 -12.25 13.80 5.72
CA LEU A 23 -12.52 15.15 6.23
C LEU A 23 -11.78 16.26 5.47
N LYS A 24 -10.50 16.05 5.15
CA LYS A 24 -9.63 17.08 4.54
C LYS A 24 -9.56 16.98 3.03
N ASP A 25 -9.21 15.80 2.53
CA ASP A 25 -9.07 15.53 1.10
C ASP A 25 -10.03 14.40 0.72
N LYS A 26 -11.02 14.74 -0.11
CA LYS A 26 -12.08 13.83 -0.58
C LYS A 26 -11.56 12.64 -1.39
N ALA A 27 -10.32 12.70 -1.91
CA ALA A 27 -9.66 11.58 -2.58
C ALA A 27 -9.02 10.59 -1.60
N THR A 28 -8.97 10.91 -0.30
CA THR A 28 -8.40 10.03 0.72
C THR A 28 -9.33 8.84 0.95
N ARG A 29 -8.75 7.65 0.91
CA ARG A 29 -9.41 6.38 1.19
C ARG A 29 -8.76 5.73 2.41
N ARG A 30 -9.53 5.05 3.25
CA ARG A 30 -8.98 4.15 4.26
C ARG A 30 -8.97 2.73 3.72
N LEU A 31 -7.83 2.06 3.81
CA LEU A 31 -7.58 0.72 3.33
C LEU A 31 -7.14 -0.17 4.50
N TYR A 32 -7.62 -1.40 4.53
CA TYR A 32 -7.17 -2.44 5.44
C TYR A 32 -6.36 -3.46 4.63
N VAL A 33 -5.06 -3.56 4.91
CA VAL A 33 -4.13 -4.47 4.23
C VAL A 33 -3.86 -5.67 5.13
N SER A 34 -4.13 -6.86 4.63
CA SER A 34 -3.89 -8.11 5.34
C SER A 34 -2.44 -8.54 5.16
N LEU A 35 -1.73 -8.64 6.28
CA LEU A 35 -0.37 -9.17 6.37
C LEU A 35 -0.40 -10.45 7.20
N GLY A 36 0.61 -11.31 7.05
CA GLY A 36 0.66 -12.60 7.76
C GLY A 36 0.61 -12.48 9.30
N ASN A 37 0.91 -11.30 9.85
CA ASN A 37 0.90 -11.01 11.29
C ASN A 37 -0.22 -10.06 11.74
N GLY A 38 -1.18 -9.73 10.88
CA GLY A 38 -2.32 -8.88 11.24
C GLY A 38 -2.79 -7.98 10.11
N VAL A 39 -3.54 -6.94 10.46
CA VAL A 39 -4.10 -5.98 9.50
C VAL A 39 -3.51 -4.60 9.75
N VAL A 40 -2.97 -4.00 8.69
CA VAL A 40 -2.48 -2.62 8.67
C VAL A 40 -3.58 -1.70 8.13
N GLU A 41 -3.82 -0.58 8.81
CA GLU A 41 -4.78 0.44 8.38
C GLU A 41 -4.02 1.59 7.72
N LEU A 42 -4.30 1.86 6.44
CA LEU A 42 -3.67 2.93 5.67
C LEU A 42 -4.70 3.98 5.25
N LEU A 43 -4.39 5.25 5.45
CA LEU A 43 -4.99 6.35 4.72
C LEU A 43 -4.19 6.56 3.43
N ALA A 44 -4.85 6.42 2.28
CA ALA A 44 -4.25 6.51 0.96
C ALA A 44 -4.84 7.68 0.17
N THR A 45 -3.96 8.52 -0.38
CA THR A 45 -4.33 9.66 -1.24
C THR A 45 -3.43 9.64 -2.47
N GLY A 46 -3.93 9.06 -3.57
CA GLY A 46 -3.11 8.79 -4.76
C GLY A 46 -1.95 7.86 -4.42
N PRO A 47 -0.67 8.27 -4.64
CA PRO A 47 0.51 7.47 -4.28
C PRO A 47 0.93 7.60 -2.81
N LYS A 48 0.39 8.58 -2.07
CA LYS A 48 0.74 8.82 -0.67
C LYS A 48 -0.06 7.87 0.22
N TRP A 49 0.58 7.38 1.28
CA TRP A 49 -0.06 6.56 2.28
C TRP A 49 0.41 6.93 3.68
N PHE A 50 -0.44 6.65 4.68
CA PHE A 50 -0.15 6.89 6.08
C PHE A 50 -0.81 5.81 6.95
N ASP A 51 -0.01 5.12 7.75
CA ASP A 51 -0.46 4.21 8.80
C ASP A 51 -0.82 5.01 10.06
N THR A 52 -2.11 5.04 10.38
CA THR A 52 -2.66 5.79 11.51
C THR A 52 -2.29 5.22 12.87
N ARG A 53 -1.92 3.93 12.93
CA ARG A 53 -1.58 3.22 14.18
C ARG A 53 -0.10 3.34 14.49
N ALA A 54 0.74 3.33 13.46
CA ALA A 54 2.19 3.41 13.60
C ALA A 54 2.74 4.83 13.51
N ASP A 55 1.92 5.83 13.15
CA ASP A 55 2.32 7.22 12.87
C ASP A 55 3.45 7.29 11.83
N LYS A 56 3.30 6.54 10.74
CA LYS A 56 4.29 6.42 9.66
C LYS A 56 3.62 6.59 8.31
N GLY A 57 4.29 7.25 7.39
CA GLY A 57 3.81 7.41 6.03
C GLY A 57 4.93 7.39 5.02
N GLY A 58 4.54 7.30 3.75
CA GLY A 58 5.45 7.25 2.62
C GLY A 58 4.80 7.70 1.33
N GLY A 59 5.61 7.82 0.28
CA GLY A 59 5.22 8.30 -1.03
C GLY A 59 5.59 7.34 -2.14
N GLY A 60 4.62 6.54 -2.60
CA GLY A 60 4.79 5.64 -3.73
C GLY A 60 5.02 4.18 -3.35
N ALA A 61 5.16 3.36 -4.38
CA ALA A 61 5.12 1.90 -4.25
C ALA A 61 6.37 1.32 -3.56
N ILE A 62 7.55 1.93 -3.75
CA ILE A 62 8.80 1.44 -3.14
C ILE A 62 8.73 1.61 -1.62
N ASP A 63 8.41 2.82 -1.15
CA ASP A 63 8.23 3.10 0.28
C ASP A 63 7.19 2.17 0.91
N LEU A 64 6.08 1.93 0.19
CA LEU A 64 5.01 1.04 0.63
C LEU A 64 5.50 -0.40 0.78
N ALA A 65 6.28 -0.91 -0.18
CA ALA A 65 6.86 -2.25 -0.14
C ALA A 65 7.88 -2.37 1.01
N MET A 66 8.75 -1.38 1.18
CA MET A 66 9.68 -1.33 2.32
C MET A 66 8.93 -1.38 3.64
N TYR A 67 7.85 -0.64 3.76
CA TYR A 67 7.07 -0.56 4.99
C TYR A 67 6.29 -1.84 5.30
N LEU A 68 5.44 -2.29 4.38
CA LEU A 68 4.53 -3.42 4.61
C LEU A 68 5.25 -4.77 4.61
N MET A 69 6.25 -4.92 3.74
CA MET A 69 7.00 -6.18 3.59
C MET A 69 8.33 -6.18 4.35
N ARG A 70 8.66 -5.08 5.06
CA ARG A 70 9.89 -4.91 5.85
C ARG A 70 11.17 -5.12 5.04
N LEU A 71 11.16 -4.66 3.79
CA LEU A 71 12.28 -4.79 2.87
C LEU A 71 13.21 -3.59 2.98
N ASP A 72 14.50 -3.81 2.70
CA ASP A 72 15.39 -2.72 2.33
C ASP A 72 15.01 -2.15 0.95
N PHE A 73 15.58 -0.99 0.61
CA PHE A 73 15.29 -0.29 -0.64
C PHE A 73 15.56 -1.14 -1.89
N VAL A 74 16.69 -1.85 -1.95
CA VAL A 74 17.09 -2.64 -3.12
C VAL A 74 16.15 -3.83 -3.30
N SER A 75 15.81 -4.49 -2.20
CA SER A 75 14.85 -5.59 -2.17
C SER A 75 13.45 -5.13 -2.59
N ALA A 76 13.01 -3.94 -2.16
CA ALA A 76 11.72 -3.36 -2.56
C ALA A 76 11.66 -3.02 -4.06
N VAL A 77 12.73 -2.44 -4.63
CA VAL A 77 12.81 -2.17 -6.08
C VAL A 77 12.72 -3.47 -6.87
N LYS A 78 13.52 -4.48 -6.51
CA LYS A 78 13.49 -5.79 -7.17
C LYS A 78 12.11 -6.43 -7.10
N GLN A 79 11.45 -6.37 -5.94
CA GLN A 79 10.11 -6.94 -5.77
C GLN A 79 9.10 -6.28 -6.71
N LEU A 80 9.15 -4.96 -6.87
CA LEU A 80 8.24 -4.23 -7.76
C LEU A 80 8.55 -4.47 -9.24
N ASP A 81 9.82 -4.60 -9.62
CA ASP A 81 10.18 -4.88 -11.01
C ASP A 81 9.80 -6.31 -11.40
N LEU A 82 9.99 -7.28 -10.49
CA LEU A 82 9.47 -8.64 -10.66
C LEU A 82 7.95 -8.67 -10.78
N ALA A 83 7.24 -7.91 -9.94
CA ALA A 83 5.79 -7.82 -9.98
C ALA A 83 5.26 -7.25 -11.31
N LYS A 84 5.92 -6.22 -11.86
CA LYS A 84 5.53 -5.63 -13.17
C LYS A 84 5.86 -6.54 -14.36
N GLY A 85 6.89 -7.37 -14.22
CA GLY A 85 7.37 -8.26 -15.29
C GLY A 85 6.56 -9.55 -15.43
N ASN A 86 5.58 -9.82 -14.54
CA ASN A 86 4.82 -11.05 -14.54
C ASN A 86 3.39 -10.83 -15.08
N PRO A 87 3.10 -11.16 -16.36
CA PRO A 87 1.81 -10.85 -17.00
C PRO A 87 0.62 -11.64 -16.44
N ASP A 88 0.85 -12.73 -15.70
CA ASP A 88 -0.20 -13.63 -15.20
C ASP A 88 -0.89 -13.15 -13.90
N ARG A 89 -0.63 -11.91 -13.45
CA ARG A 89 -1.18 -11.34 -12.20
C ARG A 89 -2.17 -10.17 -12.40
N SER A 90 -2.61 -9.90 -13.63
CA SER A 90 -3.64 -8.89 -13.95
C SER A 90 -5.04 -9.48 -14.10
#